data_AF-X5X0G0-F1
#
_entry.id   AF-X5X0G0-F1
#
_cell.length_a   1.000
_cell.length_b   1.000
_cell.length_c   1.000
_cell.angle_alpha   90.00
_cell.angle_beta   90.00
_cell.angle_gamma   90.00
#
_symmetry.space_group_name_H-M   'P 1'
#
loop_
_entity.id
_entity.type
_entity.pdbx_description
1 polymer ?
#
loop_
_entity_poly.entity_id
_entity_poly.type
_entity_poly.pdbx_seq_one_letter_code
_entity_poly.pdbx_strand_id
1 'polypeptide(L)' 'MTTNERKTFDIGRSSKSGQFIPVKEAERRPNTTTVERVPKPGFGDTKNEPPRKK' A
#
# COMPACT_ATOMS: atom_id res chain seq x y z
N MET A 1 -13.45 -21.91 6.39
CA MET A 1 -12.10 -21.32 6.24
C MET A 1 -12.20 -19.85 6.59
N THR A 2 -11.64 -19.42 7.71
CA THR A 2 -11.67 -18.01 8.13
C THR A 2 -10.66 -17.25 7.27
N THR A 3 -11.11 -16.69 6.14
CA THR A 3 -10.32 -15.71 5.39
C THR A 3 -10.24 -14.46 6.25
N ASN A 4 -9.18 -14.36 7.06
CA ASN A 4 -8.86 -13.14 7.78
C ASN A 4 -8.45 -12.09 6.73
N GLU A 5 -9.44 -11.39 6.18
CA GLU A 5 -9.24 -10.42 5.11
C GLU A 5 -8.40 -9.25 5.65
N ARG A 6 -7.13 -9.21 5.24
CA ARG A 6 -6.25 -8.09 5.62
C ARG A 6 -6.85 -6.78 5.12
N LYS A 7 -7.00 -5.82 6.01
CA LYS A 7 -7.53 -4.46 5.74
C LYS A 7 -6.55 -3.59 4.95
N THR A 8 -5.29 -4.00 4.92
CA THR A 8 -4.18 -3.36 4.19
C THR A 8 -3.53 -4.35 3.24
N PHE A 9 -2.79 -3.83 2.26
CA PHE A 9 -1.87 -4.59 1.44
C PHE A 9 -0.48 -3.93 1.47
N ASP A 10 0.55 -4.73 1.25
CA ASP A 10 1.93 -4.26 1.25
C ASP A 10 2.30 -3.80 -0.16
N ILE A 11 2.99 -2.67 -0.27
CA ILE A 11 3.50 -2.14 -1.53
C ILE A 11 4.89 -1.55 -1.34
N GLY A 12 5.75 -1.74 -2.32
CA GLY A 12 7.06 -1.09 -2.33
C GLY A 12 6.91 0.37 -2.75
N ARG A 13 7.77 1.24 -2.24
CA ARG A 13 7.88 2.64 -2.64
C ARG A 13 9.33 3.01 -2.84
N SER A 14 9.65 3.64 -3.96
CA SER A 14 10.99 4.17 -4.18
C SER A 14 11.21 5.42 -3.34
N SER A 15 12.25 5.45 -2.51
CA SER A 15 12.62 6.63 -1.73
C SER A 15 13.10 7.77 -2.61
N LYS A 16 13.54 7.48 -3.84
CA LYS A 16 14.09 8.47 -4.79
C LYS A 16 13.00 9.20 -5.56
N SER A 17 12.02 8.46 -6.11
CA SER A 17 10.97 9.04 -6.97
C SER A 17 9.60 9.12 -6.29
N GLY A 18 9.41 8.47 -5.14
CA GLY A 18 8.13 8.32 -4.48
C GLY A 18 7.16 7.39 -5.19
N GLN A 19 7.55 6.78 -6.32
CA GLN A 19 6.71 5.87 -7.10
C GLN A 19 6.50 4.55 -6.38
N PHE A 20 5.33 3.96 -6.59
CA PHE A 20 5.04 2.61 -6.14
C PHE A 20 5.72 1.58 -7.04
N ILE A 21 6.32 0.59 -6.40
CA ILE A 21 7.03 -0.53 -7.02
C ILE A 21 6.57 -1.85 -6.39
N PRO A 22 6.79 -3.00 -7.05
CA PRO A 22 6.48 -4.30 -6.45
C PRO A 22 7.26 -4.50 -5.14
N VAL A 23 6.64 -5.16 -4.15
CA VAL A 23 7.27 -5.46 -2.84
C VAL A 23 8.59 -6.21 -3.03
N LYS A 24 8.62 -7.18 -3.95
CA LYS A 24 9.84 -7.96 -4.27
C LYS A 24 11.00 -7.07 -4.76
N GLU A 25 10.70 -5.98 -5.47
CA GLU A 25 11.74 -5.03 -5.90
C GLU A 25 12.23 -4.19 -4.71
N ALA A 26 11.32 -3.79 -3.82
CA ALA A 26 11.68 -3.06 -2.62
C ALA A 26 12.56 -3.90 -1.66
N GLU A 27 12.22 -5.18 -1.50
CA GLU A 27 13.03 -6.14 -0.72
C GLU A 27 14.42 -6.38 -1.33
N ARG A 28 14.55 -6.30 -2.66
CA ARG A 28 15.84 -6.44 -3.35
C ARG A 28 16.73 -5.20 -3.19
N ARG A 29 16.17 -4.02 -2.93
CA ARG A 29 16.89 -2.73 -2.86
C ARG A 29 16.58 -1.91 -1.60
N PRO A 30 16.64 -2.50 -0.40
CA PRO A 30 16.10 -1.91 0.83
C PRO A 30 16.73 -0.56 1.21
N ASN A 31 17.96 -0.28 0.74
CA ASN A 31 18.63 1.00 0.98
C ASN A 31 17.97 2.19 0.26
N THR A 32 17.20 1.93 -0.81
CA THR A 32 16.65 2.97 -1.70
C THR A 32 15.13 2.89 -1.86
N THR A 33 14.51 1.93 -1.18
CA THR A 33 13.10 1.61 -1.30
C THR A 33 12.53 1.19 0.04
N THR A 34 11.28 1.50 0.30
CA THR A 34 10.57 1.14 1.52
C THR A 34 9.38 0.23 1.20
N VAL A 35 8.98 -0.60 2.15
CA VAL A 35 7.71 -1.35 2.05
C VAL A 35 6.70 -0.67 2.97
N GLU A 36 5.60 -0.20 2.39
CA GLU A 36 4.52 0.48 3.10
C GLU A 36 3.26 -0.38 3.13
N ARG A 37 2.47 -0.22 4.20
CA ARG A 37 1.15 -0.87 4.34
C ARG A 37 0.08 0.12 3.93
N VAL A 38 -0.53 -0.09 2.78
CA VAL A 38 -1.58 0.79 2.24
C VAL A 38 -2.95 0.19 2.55
N PRO A 39 -3.89 0.97 3.11
CA PRO A 39 -5.25 0.50 3.33
C PRO A 39 -5.95 0.20 2.02
N LYS A 40 -6.77 -0.86 2.03
CA LYS A 40 -7.71 -1.12 0.95
C LYS A 40 -8.76 0.00 0.88
N PRO A 41 -9.40 0.23 -0.27
CA PRO A 41 -10.51 1.17 -0.38
C PRO A 41 -11.56 0.92 0.72
N GLY A 42 -11.94 1.98 1.44
CA GLY A 42 -12.90 1.91 2.57
C GLY A 42 -12.32 1.49 3.92
N PHE A 43 -11.05 1.08 3.98
CA PHE A 43 -10.36 0.71 5.22
C PHE A 43 -9.39 1.79 5.74
N GLY A 44 -9.24 2.90 5.00
CA GLY A 44 -8.53 4.09 5.45
C GLY A 44 -9.33 4.92 6.47
N ASP A 45 -8.78 6.08 6.81
CA ASP A 45 -9.43 7.16 7.55
C ASP A 45 -10.55 7.85 6.74
N THR A 46 -10.62 7.58 5.44
CA THR A 46 -11.62 8.11 4.50
C THR A 46 -13.04 7.53 4.68
N LYS A 47 -13.38 6.95 5.84
CA LYS A 47 -14.70 6.34 6.11
C LYS A 47 -15.86 7.32 5.93
N ASN A 48 -15.60 8.61 6.11
CA ASN A 48 -16.56 9.70 5.95
C ASN A 48 -16.34 10.49 4.64
N GLU A 49 -15.36 10.10 3.82
CA GLU A 49 -15.08 10.80 2.57
C GLU A 49 -16.06 10.27 1.49
N PRO A 50 -16.83 11.14 0.81
CA PRO A 50 -17.71 10.69 -0.25
C PRO A 50 -16.88 9.97 -1.33
N PRO A 51 -17.40 8.88 -1.93
CA PRO A 51 -16.67 8.16 -2.96
C PRO A 51 -16.30 9.14 -4.06
N ARG A 52 -15.00 9.22 -4.38
CA ARG A 52 -14.53 10.02 -5.52
C ARG A 52 -15.21 9.47 -6.77
N LYS A 53 -16.23 10.18 -7.26
CA LYS A 53 -16.91 9.86 -8.52
C LYS A 53 -15.84 9.78 -9.62
N LYS A 54 -15.80 8.65 -10.31
CA LYS A 54 -15.07 8.50 -11.57
C LYS A 54 -15.73 9.32 -12.67
#